data_AF-A0A843F352-F1
#
_entry.id   AF-A0A843F352-F1
#
_cell.length_a   1.000
_cell.length_b   1.000
_cell.length_c   1.000
_cell.angle_alpha   90.00
_cell.angle_beta   90.00
_cell.angle_gamma   90.00
#
_symmetry.space_group_name_H-M   'P 1'
#
loop_
_entity.id
_entity.type
_entity.pdbx_description
1 polymer ?
#
loop_
_entity_poly.entity_id
_entity_poly.type
_entity_poly.pdbx_seq_one_letter_code
_entity_poly.pdbx_strand_id
1 'polypeptide(L)'
;MNLFNKMIKYNDISPYKKIKISNVIVVNTKKIKKSAKKVKIKVTLKKVKNKYLKSKKLTLKINGKNIKAKTNKKGVALFTVKKSIVNKLKVGKIYKIKVSFGKNVITKKIKIVR
;
A
#
# COMPACT_ATOMS: atom_id res chain seq x y z
N MET A 1 -27.62 37.90 30.05
CA MET A 1 -28.62 37.02 29.41
C MET A 1 -28.16 36.77 27.97
N ASN A 2 -27.51 35.63 27.71
CA ASN A 2 -26.95 35.31 26.39
C ASN A 2 -28.06 34.79 25.46
N LEU A 3 -28.37 35.53 24.39
CA LEU A 3 -29.19 35.02 23.30
C LEU A 3 -28.33 34.54 22.14
N PHE A 4 -28.62 33.30 21.79
CA PHE A 4 -28.06 32.48 20.73
C PHE A 4 -28.32 33.03 19.32
N ASN A 5 -27.48 32.54 18.41
CA ASN A 5 -27.72 32.33 16.99
C ASN A 5 -27.67 33.54 16.06
N LYS A 6 -26.63 33.59 15.22
CA LYS A 6 -26.67 33.06 13.84
C LYS A 6 -25.43 33.51 13.05
N MET A 7 -24.48 32.60 12.84
CA MET A 7 -23.62 32.64 11.66
C MET A 7 -23.19 31.21 11.30
N ILE A 8 -23.90 30.67 10.32
CA ILE A 8 -23.66 29.37 9.71
C ILE A 8 -22.33 29.46 8.96
N LYS A 9 -21.26 28.88 9.51
CA LYS A 9 -20.14 28.38 8.69
C LYS A 9 -20.27 26.88 8.67
N TYR A 10 -20.70 26.38 7.52
CA TYR A 10 -20.58 24.98 7.11
C TYR A 10 -19.13 24.53 7.35
N ASN A 11 -18.91 23.93 8.50
CA ASN A 11 -17.73 23.14 8.76
C ASN A 11 -18.26 21.83 9.34
N ASP A 12 -18.83 21.02 8.45
CA ASP A 12 -19.04 19.59 8.64
C ASP A 12 -17.67 18.91 8.84
N ILE A 13 -17.01 19.27 9.94
CA ILE A 13 -15.97 18.47 10.55
C ILE A 13 -16.71 17.31 11.21
N SER A 14 -17.29 16.43 10.40
CA SER A 14 -17.61 15.09 10.87
C SER A 14 -16.30 14.54 11.46
N PRO A 15 -16.30 14.05 12.70
CA PRO A 15 -15.10 13.67 13.43
C PRO A 15 -14.55 12.37 12.87
N TYR A 16 -13.97 12.41 11.67
CA TYR A 16 -13.05 11.39 11.20
C TYR A 16 -11.75 11.59 11.98
N LYS A 17 -11.80 11.22 13.26
CA LYS A 17 -10.67 10.86 14.13
C LYS A 17 -9.48 10.50 13.24
N LYS A 18 -8.42 11.33 13.24
CA LYS A 18 -7.18 11.15 12.46
C LYS A 18 -6.83 9.66 12.47
N ILE A 19 -7.21 8.94 11.42
CA ILE A 19 -6.89 7.52 11.34
C ILE A 19 -5.37 7.51 11.25
N LYS A 20 -4.69 6.95 12.26
CA LYS A 20 -3.31 6.55 12.11
C LYS A 20 -3.30 5.47 11.03
N ILE A 21 -3.20 5.89 9.76
CA ILE A 21 -3.20 5.03 8.56
C ILE A 21 -1.95 4.11 8.55
N SER A 22 -1.04 4.27 9.53
CA SER A 22 0.19 3.51 9.73
C SER A 22 0.00 1.99 9.77
N ASN A 23 -1.19 1.47 10.08
CA ASN A 23 -1.45 0.03 10.18
C ASN A 23 -2.33 -0.57 9.05
N VAL A 24 -2.55 0.15 7.95
CA VAL A 24 -3.56 -0.22 6.95
C VAL A 24 -3.06 -1.20 5.89
N ILE A 25 -1.75 -1.42 5.74
CA ILE A 25 -1.21 -2.23 4.63
C ILE A 25 -0.80 -3.61 5.13
N VAL A 26 -1.33 -4.68 4.53
CA VAL A 26 -0.86 -6.06 4.74
C VAL A 26 -0.16 -6.53 3.46
N VAL A 27 1.07 -7.03 3.60
CA VAL A 27 1.87 -7.57 2.50
C VAL A 27 2.28 -9.00 2.85
N ASN A 28 1.89 -9.97 2.03
CA ASN A 28 2.36 -11.34 2.19
C ASN A 28 3.76 -11.47 1.56
N THR A 29 4.77 -11.68 2.40
CA THR A 29 6.16 -11.86 1.97
C THR A 29 6.39 -13.27 1.46
N LYS A 30 7.12 -13.40 0.35
CA LYS A 30 7.54 -14.69 -0.23
C LYS A 30 9.01 -14.63 -0.66
N LYS A 31 9.62 -15.81 -0.79
CA LYS A 31 10.84 -16.01 -1.58
C LYS A 31 10.50 -15.75 -3.06
N ILE A 32 11.36 -15.04 -3.78
CA ILE A 32 11.19 -14.78 -5.22
C ILE A 32 12.20 -15.61 -5.99
N LYS A 33 11.73 -16.52 -6.85
CA LYS A 33 12.60 -17.24 -7.80
C LYS A 33 13.14 -16.29 -8.86
N LYS A 34 14.45 -16.32 -9.10
CA LYS A 34 15.12 -15.47 -10.09
C LYS A 34 14.67 -15.80 -11.51
N SER A 35 14.31 -17.06 -11.76
CA SER A 35 13.74 -17.56 -13.02
C SER A 35 12.34 -17.00 -13.36
N ALA A 36 11.57 -16.49 -12.39
CA ALA A 36 10.19 -16.08 -12.59
C ALA A 36 9.99 -15.00 -13.68
N LYS A 37 9.14 -15.28 -14.68
CA LYS A 37 8.74 -14.34 -15.75
C LYS A 37 8.04 -13.09 -15.19
N LYS A 38 7.23 -13.26 -14.14
CA LYS A 38 6.56 -12.19 -13.40
C LYS A 38 6.31 -12.61 -11.97
N VAL A 39 6.39 -11.66 -11.04
CA VAL A 39 6.07 -11.89 -9.64
C VAL A 39 4.90 -11.01 -9.26
N LYS A 40 3.86 -11.61 -8.66
CA LYS A 40 2.69 -10.90 -8.17
C LYS A 40 2.82 -10.70 -6.66
N ILE A 41 2.84 -9.44 -6.23
CA ILE A 41 2.82 -9.07 -4.81
C ILE A 41 1.42 -8.58 -4.49
N LYS A 42 0.72 -9.32 -3.63
CA LYS A 42 -0.61 -8.95 -3.14
C LYS A 42 -0.45 -8.03 -1.93
N VAL A 43 -1.14 -6.91 -1.99
CA VAL A 43 -1.22 -5.94 -0.91
C VAL A 43 -2.68 -5.66 -0.60
N THR A 44 -3.06 -5.74 0.66
CA THR A 44 -4.44 -5.47 1.09
C THR A 44 -4.46 -4.23 1.96
N LEU A 45 -5.38 -3.31 1.67
CA LEU A 45 -5.73 -2.23 2.58
C LEU A 45 -6.78 -2.73 3.58
N LYS A 46 -6.54 -2.52 4.87
CA LYS A 46 -7.53 -2.77 5.93
C LYS A 46 -8.77 -1.91 5.70
N LYS A 47 -9.91 -2.42 6.16
CA LYS A 47 -11.17 -1.69 6.14
C LYS A 47 -11.07 -0.43 6.99
N VAL A 48 -11.75 0.62 6.57
CA VAL A 48 -11.94 1.84 7.35
C VAL A 48 -13.44 2.01 7.54
N LYS A 49 -13.91 2.16 8.78
CA LYS A 49 -15.34 2.21 9.12
C LYS A 49 -16.11 1.04 8.48
N ASN A 50 -15.56 -0.17 8.61
CA ASN A 50 -16.05 -1.41 8.01
C ASN A 50 -16.19 -1.44 6.47
N LYS A 51 -15.70 -0.41 5.75
CA LYS A 51 -15.75 -0.32 4.28
C LYS A 51 -14.38 -0.58 3.64
N TYR A 52 -14.37 -1.21 2.47
CA TYR A 52 -13.16 -1.42 1.69
C TYR A 52 -12.69 -0.14 0.98
N LEU A 53 -11.39 0.10 1.00
CA LEU A 53 -10.76 1.22 0.29
C LEU A 53 -10.51 0.86 -1.19
N LYS A 54 -11.54 0.97 -2.04
CA LYS A 54 -11.49 0.69 -3.50
C LYS A 54 -10.80 1.80 -4.30
N SER A 55 -10.20 1.45 -5.44
CA SER A 55 -9.59 2.36 -6.42
C SER A 55 -8.49 3.27 -5.86
N LYS A 56 -7.95 2.94 -4.68
CA LYS A 56 -6.87 3.69 -4.05
C LYS A 56 -5.54 3.31 -4.68
N LYS A 57 -4.75 4.32 -5.00
CA LYS A 57 -3.43 4.17 -5.63
C LYS A 57 -2.39 3.86 -4.55
N LEU A 58 -1.66 2.76 -4.72
CA LEU A 58 -0.50 2.41 -3.92
C LEU A 58 0.73 2.38 -4.80
N THR A 59 1.90 2.61 -4.19
CA THR A 59 3.19 2.51 -4.87
C THR A 59 4.06 1.49 -4.15
N LEU A 60 4.63 0.55 -4.90
CA LEU A 60 5.60 -0.41 -4.44
C LEU A 60 6.98 -0.02 -4.97
N LYS A 61 7.93 0.22 -4.08
CA LYS A 61 9.34 0.47 -4.41
C LYS A 61 10.17 -0.77 -4.12
N ILE A 62 10.88 -1.24 -5.13
CA ILE A 62 11.82 -2.37 -5.05
C ILE A 62 13.04 -2.06 -5.91
N ASN A 63 14.24 -2.15 -5.32
CA ASN A 63 15.51 -1.89 -6.01
C ASN A 63 15.51 -0.57 -6.80
N GLY A 64 15.08 0.52 -6.15
CA GLY A 64 14.97 1.85 -6.76
C GLY A 64 13.75 2.06 -7.67
N LYS A 65 13.13 1.00 -8.19
CA LYS A 65 11.99 1.10 -9.12
C LYS A 65 10.65 1.20 -8.41
N ASN A 66 9.79 2.09 -8.91
CA ASN A 66 8.43 2.28 -8.44
C ASN A 66 7.43 1.58 -9.36
N ILE A 67 6.51 0.81 -8.77
CA ILE A 67 5.41 0.12 -9.46
C ILE A 67 4.12 0.64 -8.83
N LYS A 68 3.18 1.12 -9.63
CA LYS A 68 1.91 1.66 -9.15
C LYS A 68 0.79 0.64 -9.40
N ALA A 69 -0.12 0.50 -8.44
CA ALA A 69 -1.31 -0.33 -8.59
C ALA A 69 -2.50 0.33 -7.88
N LYS A 70 -3.72 0.06 -8.35
CA LYS A 70 -4.95 0.48 -7.68
C LYS A 70 -5.59 -0.70 -6.95
N THR A 71 -6.27 -0.45 -5.84
CA THR A 71 -7.06 -1.47 -5.15
C THR A 71 -8.35 -1.80 -5.89
N ASN A 72 -8.75 -3.07 -5.85
CA ASN A 72 -10.02 -3.53 -6.38
C ASN A 72 -11.18 -3.31 -5.38
N LYS A 73 -12.39 -3.81 -5.72
CA LYS A 73 -13.60 -3.72 -4.87
C LYS A 73 -13.40 -4.29 -3.45
N LYS A 74 -12.45 -5.20 -3.25
CA LYS A 74 -12.11 -5.85 -1.97
C LYS A 74 -10.93 -5.19 -1.25
N GLY A 75 -10.50 -3.99 -1.67
CA GLY A 75 -9.37 -3.29 -1.06
C GLY A 75 -8.00 -3.92 -1.35
N VAL A 76 -7.90 -4.80 -2.36
CA VAL A 76 -6.67 -5.53 -2.71
C VAL A 76 -6.02 -4.91 -3.94
N ALA A 77 -4.74 -4.56 -3.83
CA ALA A 77 -3.88 -4.16 -4.93
C ALA A 77 -2.93 -5.31 -5.30
N LEU A 78 -2.79 -5.58 -6.59
CA LEU A 78 -1.87 -6.59 -7.12
C LEU A 78 -0.75 -5.89 -7.89
N PHE A 79 0.48 -5.96 -7.37
CA PHE A 79 1.64 -5.43 -8.06
C PHE A 79 2.30 -6.51 -8.90
N THR A 80 2.53 -6.22 -10.17
CA THR A 80 3.26 -7.11 -11.07
C THR A 80 4.69 -6.62 -11.22
N VAL A 81 5.65 -7.35 -10.62
CA VAL A 81 7.08 -7.13 -10.82
C VAL A 81 7.50 -7.90 -12.07
N LYS A 82 7.87 -7.18 -13.12
CA LYS A 82 8.30 -7.76 -14.42
C LYS A 82 9.67 -8.45 -14.29
N LYS A 83 9.94 -9.42 -15.17
CA LYS A 83 11.24 -10.10 -15.29
C LYS A 83 12.42 -9.13 -15.33
N SER A 84 12.31 -8.02 -16.06
CA SER A 84 13.37 -7.01 -16.19
C SER A 84 13.76 -6.34 -14.86
N ILE A 85 12.89 -6.36 -13.85
CA ILE A 85 13.18 -5.89 -12.50
C ILE A 85 13.80 -7.03 -11.69
N VAL A 86 13.19 -8.22 -11.72
CA VAL A 86 13.69 -9.43 -11.02
C VAL A 86 15.11 -9.78 -11.47
N ASN A 87 15.43 -9.59 -12.75
CA ASN A 87 16.74 -9.89 -13.30
C ASN A 87 17.87 -9.07 -12.71
N LYS A 88 17.58 -7.85 -12.26
CA LYS A 88 18.54 -6.94 -11.61
C LYS A 88 18.76 -7.26 -10.13
N LEU A 89 18.04 -8.24 -9.59
CA LEU A 89 18.18 -8.65 -8.19
C LEU A 89 19.15 -9.83 -8.09
N LYS A 90 20.11 -9.76 -7.16
CA LYS A 90 21.10 -10.82 -6.93
C LYS A 90 20.49 -11.96 -6.13
N VAL A 91 20.75 -13.21 -6.54
CA VAL A 91 20.34 -14.42 -5.81
C VAL A 91 21.00 -14.44 -4.42
N GLY A 92 20.32 -14.97 -3.41
CA GLY A 92 20.79 -15.02 -2.02
C GLY A 92 20.60 -13.71 -1.26
N LYS A 93 20.54 -12.57 -1.96
CA LYS A 93 20.39 -11.24 -1.35
C LYS A 93 18.96 -10.98 -0.87
N ILE A 94 18.86 -10.27 0.24
CA ILE A 94 17.60 -9.79 0.81
C ILE A 94 17.36 -8.35 0.37
N TYR A 95 16.19 -8.09 -0.21
CA TYR A 95 15.76 -6.76 -0.64
C TYR A 95 14.62 -6.25 0.22
N LYS A 96 14.65 -4.95 0.52
CA LYS A 96 13.54 -4.23 1.17
C LYS A 96 12.55 -3.77 0.09
N ILE A 97 11.29 -4.17 0.23
CA ILE A 97 10.16 -3.63 -0.52
C ILE A 97 9.47 -2.60 0.34
N LYS A 98 9.30 -1.39 -0.18
CA LYS A 98 8.52 -0.33 0.46
C LYS A 98 7.19 -0.21 -0.25
N VAL A 99 6.08 -0.30 0.47
CA VAL A 99 4.74 -0.04 -0.06
C VAL A 99 4.20 1.22 0.57
N SER A 100 3.80 2.18 -0.24
CA SER A 100 3.27 3.47 0.21
C SER A 100 1.81 3.68 -0.18
N PHE A 101 1.07 4.30 0.75
CA PHE A 101 -0.30 4.79 0.57
C PHE A 101 -0.42 6.16 1.26
N GLY A 102 -0.41 7.23 0.47
CA GLY A 102 -0.28 8.60 0.98
C GLY A 102 1.03 8.75 1.77
N LYS A 103 0.94 9.28 3.00
CA LYS A 103 2.08 9.46 3.92
C LYS A 103 2.55 8.16 4.60
N ASN A 104 1.83 7.05 4.42
CA ASN A 104 2.07 5.81 5.15
C ASN A 104 2.94 4.88 4.32
N VAL A 105 3.95 4.30 4.96
CA VAL A 105 4.91 3.42 4.30
C VAL A 105 5.13 2.19 5.16
N ILE A 106 5.01 1.01 4.56
CA ILE A 106 5.40 -0.25 5.18
C ILE A 106 6.59 -0.83 4.42
N THR A 107 7.58 -1.31 5.17
CA THR A 107 8.73 -1.99 4.60
C THR A 107 8.68 -3.47 4.95
N LYS A 108 8.91 -4.32 3.95
CA LYS A 108 9.06 -5.77 4.13
C LYS A 108 10.31 -6.29 3.44
N LYS A 109 10.87 -7.38 3.95
CA LYS A 109 12.04 -8.05 3.38
C LYS A 109 11.59 -9.20 2.47
N ILE A 110 12.27 -9.37 1.34
CA ILE A 110 12.14 -10.53 0.44
C ILE A 110 13.52 -11.11 0.16
N LYS A 111 13.62 -12.43 0.02
CA LYS A 111 14.85 -13.11 -0.39
C LYS A 111 14.71 -13.57 -1.84
N ILE A 112 15.75 -13.32 -2.64
CA ILE A 112 15.85 -13.87 -3.98
C ILE A 112 16.48 -15.26 -3.90
N VAL A 113 15.81 -16.22 -4.50
CA VAL A 113 16.27 -17.62 -4.61
C VAL A 113 16.47 -17.96 -6.08
N ARG A 114 17.19 -19.04 -6.38
CA ARG A 114 17.34 -19.52 -7.77
C ARG A 114 15.96 -19.76 -8.41
#